data_AF-A0A847ITM3-F1
#
_entry.id   AF-A0A847ITM3-F1
#
_cell.length_a   1.000
_cell.length_b   1.000
_cell.length_c   1.000
_cell.angle_alpha   90.00
_cell.angle_beta   90.00
_cell.angle_gamma   90.00
#
_symmetry.space_group_name_H-M   'P 1'
#
loop_
_entity.id
_entity.type
_entity.pdbx_description
1 polymer ?
#
loop_
_entity_poly.entity_id
_entity_poly.type
_entity_poly.pdbx_seq_one_letter_code
_entity_poly.pdbx_strand_id
1 'polypeptide(L)'
;MDELRSYIQENRELFETEAPPQGHQARFEERLAKSGLKRKRPGVKYLIYSSAAALLLVVLTIGIRFVKEDPLAGVFADSCADGAHTCYYNQIRKISSQIEYDTRDLPEFKRQEILMNMKSLMPASAHEFSDMLPEGISSKEAERLNKEYYKQLYEGMIEIASLTNQT
;
A
#
# COMPACT_ATOMS: atom_id res chain seq x y z
N MET A 1 30.34 37.21 27.49
CA MET A 1 29.91 37.76 26.17
C MET A 1 29.68 39.28 26.22
N ASP A 2 29.75 39.92 27.41
CA ASP A 2 29.38 41.34 27.56
C ASP A 2 30.53 42.33 27.35
N GLU A 3 31.78 41.99 27.70
CA GLU A 3 32.94 42.90 27.54
C GLU A 3 33.27 43.27 26.09
N LEU A 4 33.11 42.31 25.16
CA LEU A 4 33.33 42.58 23.74
C LEU A 4 32.27 43.55 23.19
N ARG A 5 31.04 43.41 23.69
CA ARG A 5 29.90 44.22 23.23
C ARG A 5 30.02 45.66 23.73
N SER A 6 30.43 45.86 24.99
CA SER A 6 30.72 47.19 25.53
C SER A 6 31.92 47.83 24.82
N TYR A 7 33.00 47.07 24.58
CA TYR A 7 34.18 47.58 23.86
C TYR A 7 33.86 48.06 22.43
N ILE A 8 33.02 47.32 21.69
CA ILE A 8 32.57 47.71 20.34
C ILE A 8 31.65 48.94 20.39
N GLN A 9 30.79 49.05 21.41
CA GLN A 9 29.91 50.21 21.57
C GLN A 9 30.69 51.48 21.94
N GLU A 10 31.70 51.38 22.80
CA GLU A 10 32.53 52.50 23.25
C GLU A 10 33.52 52.98 22.18
N ASN A 11 33.96 52.09 21.27
CA ASN A 11 34.94 52.41 20.22
C ASN A 11 34.31 52.37 18.82
N ARG A 12 33.01 52.67 18.72
CA ARG A 12 32.20 52.54 17.50
C ARG A 12 32.77 53.31 16.30
N GLU A 13 33.27 54.52 16.54
CA GLU A 13 33.84 55.38 15.47
C GLU A 13 35.05 54.72 14.79
N LEU A 14 35.83 53.94 15.55
CA LEU A 14 37.03 53.24 15.07
C LEU A 14 36.69 52.10 14.10
N PHE A 15 35.47 51.56 14.18
CA PHE A 15 34.96 50.54 13.26
C PHE A 15 34.16 51.11 12.09
N GLU A 16 33.64 52.33 12.21
CA GLU A 16 32.80 52.98 11.18
C GLU A 16 33.59 53.91 10.24
N THR A 17 34.68 54.53 10.72
CA THR A 17 35.43 55.54 9.94
C THR A 17 36.81 55.09 9.45
N GLU A 18 37.47 54.15 10.13
CA GLU A 18 38.78 53.64 9.70
C GLU A 18 38.63 52.40 8.80
N ALA A 19 39.22 52.48 7.60
CA ALA A 19 39.31 51.31 6.73
C ALA A 19 40.22 50.26 7.40
N PRO A 20 39.82 48.97 7.40
CA PRO A 20 40.62 47.92 8.02
C PRO A 20 42.01 47.86 7.36
N PRO A 21 43.06 47.48 8.11
CA PRO A 21 44.41 47.45 7.59
C PRO A 21 44.51 46.53 6.36
N GLN A 22 45.38 46.89 5.41
CA GLN A 22 45.51 46.16 4.15
C GLN A 22 45.74 44.65 4.39
N GLY A 23 45.02 43.81 3.65
CA GLY A 23 45.07 42.36 3.81
C GLY A 23 44.36 41.80 5.06
N HIS A 24 43.61 42.62 5.82
CA HIS A 24 42.76 42.14 6.91
C HIS A 24 41.72 41.13 6.42
N GLN A 25 41.05 41.41 5.31
CA GLN A 25 40.06 40.50 4.72
C GLN A 25 40.68 39.16 4.33
N ALA A 26 41.84 39.16 3.68
CA ALA A 26 42.55 37.94 3.31
C ALA A 26 42.94 37.11 4.55
N ARG A 27 43.46 37.77 5.60
CA ARG A 27 43.82 37.10 6.87
C ARG A 27 42.60 36.56 7.62
N PHE A 28 41.48 37.27 7.56
CA PHE A 28 40.22 36.84 8.15
C PHE A 28 39.64 35.62 7.41
N GLU A 29 39.64 35.65 6.08
CA GLU A 29 39.22 34.52 5.25
C GLU A 29 40.11 33.28 5.44
N GLU A 30 41.42 33.47 5.59
CA GLU A 30 42.37 32.38 5.86
C GLU A 30 42.12 31.75 7.24
N ARG A 31 41.84 32.57 8.27
CA ARG A 31 41.48 32.07 9.61
C ARG A 31 40.13 31.34 9.61
N LEU A 32 39.13 31.83 8.85
CA LEU A 32 37.85 31.15 8.65
C LEU A 32 38.00 29.82 7.90
N ALA A 33 38.94 29.73 6.96
CA ALA A 33 39.25 28.49 6.27
C ALA A 33 39.94 27.48 7.21
N LYS A 34 40.85 27.95 8.08
CA LYS A 34 41.55 27.14 9.08
C LYS A 34 40.67 26.70 10.25
N SER A 35 39.65 27.46 10.63
CA SER A 35 38.74 27.13 11.76
C SER A 35 37.79 25.96 11.50
N GLY A 36 37.84 25.35 10.30
CA GLY A 36 37.06 24.16 9.98
C GLY A 36 35.55 24.41 9.84
N LEU A 37 35.04 25.63 10.04
CA LEU A 37 33.64 25.98 9.82
C LEU A 37 33.21 25.85 8.34
N LYS A 38 34.18 25.92 7.41
CA LYS A 38 34.02 25.60 5.98
C LYS A 38 34.30 24.14 5.64
N ARG A 39 34.30 23.19 6.59
CA ARG A 39 34.17 21.77 6.22
C ARG A 39 32.76 21.60 5.65
N LYS A 40 32.67 21.80 4.33
CA LYS A 40 31.61 21.25 3.47
C LYS A 40 31.29 19.89 4.08
N ARG A 41 30.04 19.67 4.51
CA ARG A 41 29.61 18.40 5.07
C ARG A 41 29.26 17.47 3.89
N PRO A 42 30.20 16.72 3.28
CA PRO A 42 29.82 15.74 2.27
C PRO A 42 28.83 14.74 2.87
N GLY A 43 28.95 14.47 4.18
CA GLY A 43 28.05 13.60 4.93
C GLY A 43 26.57 13.99 4.84
N VAL A 44 26.22 15.28 4.75
CA VAL A 44 24.79 15.66 4.65
C VAL A 44 24.22 15.29 3.29
N LYS A 45 24.99 15.48 2.20
CA LYS A 45 24.56 15.03 0.87
C LYS A 45 24.45 13.51 0.82
N TYR A 46 25.44 12.79 1.37
CA TYR A 46 25.38 11.33 1.47
C TYR A 46 24.20 10.84 2.31
N LEU A 47 23.88 11.51 3.42
CA LEU A 47 22.71 11.20 4.26
C LEU A 47 21.39 11.44 3.53
N ILE A 48 21.28 12.51 2.73
CA ILE A 48 20.10 12.78 1.90
C ILE A 48 19.96 11.72 0.81
N TYR A 49 21.04 11.36 0.11
CA TYR A 49 21.00 10.32 -0.93
C TYR A 49 20.72 8.93 -0.34
N SER A 50 21.31 8.58 0.82
CA SER A 50 21.05 7.31 1.50
C SER A 50 19.63 7.26 2.05
N SER A 51 19.09 8.38 2.54
CA SER A 51 17.70 8.48 2.99
C SER A 51 16.74 8.35 1.81
N ALA A 52 17.00 9.01 0.68
CA ALA A 52 16.20 8.88 -0.53
C ALA A 52 16.25 7.47 -1.10
N ALA A 53 17.42 6.84 -1.15
CA ALA A 53 17.58 5.45 -1.60
C ALA A 53 16.91 4.44 -0.66
N ALA A 54 16.99 4.64 0.66
CA ALA A 54 16.28 3.83 1.64
C ALA A 54 14.76 3.99 1.51
N LEU A 55 14.28 5.21 1.26
CA LEU A 55 12.86 5.47 1.05
C LEU A 55 12.37 4.86 -0.27
N LEU A 56 13.19 4.90 -1.32
CA LEU A 56 12.93 4.20 -2.59
C LEU A 56 12.90 2.68 -2.39
N LEU A 57 13.82 2.13 -1.59
CA LEU A 57 13.80 0.71 -1.20
C LEU A 57 12.59 0.36 -0.34
N VAL A 58 12.13 1.25 0.55
CA VAL A 58 10.91 1.05 1.34
C VAL A 58 9.67 1.12 0.45
N VAL A 59 9.59 2.08 -0.48
CA VAL A 59 8.48 2.18 -1.46
C VAL A 59 8.51 1.01 -2.43
N LEU A 60 9.68 0.55 -2.86
CA LEU A 60 9.81 -0.63 -3.69
C LEU A 60 9.54 -1.89 -2.89
N THR A 61 9.95 -2.03 -1.63
CA THR A 61 9.65 -3.25 -0.85
C THR A 61 8.19 -3.30 -0.44
N ILE A 62 7.57 -2.18 -0.04
CA ILE A 62 6.13 -2.10 0.24
C ILE A 62 5.34 -2.22 -1.06
N GLY A 63 5.73 -1.51 -2.13
CA GLY A 63 5.11 -1.59 -3.44
C GLY A 63 5.27 -2.96 -4.11
N ILE A 64 6.42 -3.63 -3.94
CA ILE A 64 6.63 -5.02 -4.38
C ILE A 64 5.89 -5.97 -3.44
N ARG A 65 5.70 -5.69 -2.15
CA ARG A 65 4.78 -6.48 -1.30
C ARG A 65 3.34 -6.34 -1.79
N PHE A 66 2.90 -5.17 -2.23
CA PHE A 66 1.60 -4.99 -2.91
C PHE A 66 1.53 -5.60 -4.33
N VAL A 67 2.66 -5.80 -5.02
CA VAL A 67 2.73 -6.41 -6.36
C VAL A 67 3.05 -7.91 -6.31
N LYS A 68 3.41 -8.43 -5.13
CA LYS A 68 3.87 -9.81 -4.88
C LYS A 68 3.16 -10.42 -3.67
N GLU A 69 2.02 -9.86 -3.31
CA GLU A 69 0.93 -10.59 -2.66
C GLU A 69 0.12 -11.21 -3.80
N ASP A 70 -0.29 -12.45 -3.59
CA ASP A 70 -0.90 -13.34 -4.57
C ASP A 70 -1.76 -12.61 -5.62
N PRO A 71 -1.78 -13.06 -6.89
CA PRO A 71 -2.77 -12.60 -7.86
C PRO A 71 -4.23 -12.80 -7.37
N LEU A 72 -4.42 -13.47 -6.23
CA LEU A 72 -5.66 -13.61 -5.48
C LEU A 72 -5.90 -12.56 -4.38
N ALA A 73 -4.92 -11.82 -3.87
CA ALA A 73 -5.15 -10.77 -2.86
C ALA A 73 -5.98 -9.60 -3.41
N GLY A 74 -5.82 -9.27 -4.70
CA GLY A 74 -6.72 -8.37 -5.42
C GLY A 74 -8.08 -8.97 -5.76
N VAL A 75 -8.21 -10.30 -5.70
CA VAL A 75 -9.48 -11.05 -5.83
C VAL A 75 -10.20 -11.14 -4.47
N PHE A 76 -9.47 -11.10 -3.35
CA PHE A 76 -10.00 -11.22 -1.99
C PHE A 76 -10.19 -9.90 -1.23
N ALA A 77 -9.75 -8.77 -1.79
CA ALA A 77 -10.33 -7.49 -1.40
C ALA A 77 -11.83 -7.59 -1.74
N ASP A 78 -12.69 -7.61 -0.72
CA ASP A 78 -14.15 -7.77 -0.85
C ASP A 78 -14.71 -6.60 -1.68
N SER A 79 -14.60 -6.70 -3.00
CA SER A 79 -15.05 -5.72 -3.99
C SER A 79 -16.55 -5.46 -3.92
N CYS A 80 -17.27 -6.32 -3.18
CA CYS A 80 -18.69 -6.27 -2.93
C CYS A 80 -19.02 -5.92 -1.46
N ALA A 81 -18.07 -5.45 -0.64
CA ALA A 81 -18.29 -5.17 0.79
C ALA A 81 -19.49 -4.25 1.06
N ASP A 82 -19.71 -3.23 0.22
CA ASP A 82 -20.90 -2.36 0.22
C ASP A 82 -21.94 -2.72 -0.86
N GLY A 83 -21.66 -3.76 -1.66
CA GLY A 83 -22.49 -4.20 -2.77
C GLY A 83 -23.73 -4.98 -2.37
N ALA A 84 -24.71 -5.01 -3.27
CA ALA A 84 -25.88 -5.88 -3.20
C ALA A 84 -25.49 -7.36 -3.45
N HIS A 85 -26.40 -8.28 -3.11
CA HIS A 85 -26.25 -9.72 -3.36
C HIS A 85 -25.88 -10.07 -4.82
N THR A 86 -26.36 -9.27 -5.79
CA THR A 86 -26.04 -9.43 -7.22
C THR A 86 -24.56 -9.25 -7.53
N CYS A 87 -23.83 -8.48 -6.74
CA CYS A 87 -22.38 -8.31 -6.88
C CYS A 87 -21.65 -9.64 -6.61
N TYR A 88 -21.95 -10.27 -5.47
CA TYR A 88 -21.39 -11.58 -5.11
C TYR A 88 -21.77 -12.66 -6.12
N TYR A 89 -23.03 -12.68 -6.59
CA TYR A 89 -23.47 -13.61 -7.65
C TYR A 89 -22.62 -13.47 -8.93
N ASN A 90 -22.36 -12.24 -9.39
CA ASN A 90 -21.53 -12.01 -10.57
C ASN A 90 -20.08 -12.46 -10.36
N GLN A 91 -19.54 -12.24 -9.17
CA GLN A 91 -18.19 -12.71 -8.84
C GLN A 91 -18.10 -14.25 -8.79
N ILE A 92 -19.10 -14.93 -8.23
CA ILE A 92 -19.20 -16.40 -8.27
C ILE A 92 -19.16 -16.92 -9.71
N ARG A 93 -19.89 -16.27 -10.64
CA ARG A 93 -19.86 -16.63 -12.07
C ARG A 93 -18.49 -16.41 -12.74
N LYS A 94 -17.80 -15.35 -12.34
CA LYS A 94 -16.45 -15.05 -12.85
C LYS A 94 -15.44 -16.09 -12.34
N ILE A 95 -15.47 -16.39 -11.04
CA ILE A 95 -14.56 -17.36 -10.41
C ILE A 95 -14.83 -18.77 -10.94
N SER A 96 -16.09 -19.19 -11.10
CA SER A 96 -16.40 -20.51 -11.69
C SER A 96 -15.81 -20.66 -13.09
N SER A 97 -15.96 -19.64 -13.95
CA SER A 97 -15.36 -19.65 -15.29
C SER A 97 -13.83 -19.77 -15.25
N GLN A 98 -13.20 -19.13 -14.26
CA GLN A 98 -11.75 -19.20 -14.04
C GLN A 98 -11.33 -20.60 -13.57
N ILE A 99 -12.03 -21.18 -12.59
CA ILE A 99 -11.79 -22.56 -12.12
C ILE A 99 -11.90 -23.56 -13.28
N GLU A 100 -12.93 -23.44 -14.12
CA GLU A 100 -13.09 -24.31 -15.30
C GLU A 100 -11.94 -24.19 -16.30
N TYR A 101 -11.31 -23.01 -16.40
CA TYR A 101 -10.14 -22.78 -17.22
C TYR A 101 -8.87 -23.36 -16.60
N ASP A 102 -8.60 -23.05 -15.33
CA ASP A 102 -7.37 -23.43 -14.63
C ASP A 102 -7.27 -24.95 -14.40
N THR A 103 -8.41 -25.63 -14.29
CA THR A 103 -8.45 -27.08 -14.06
C THR A 103 -8.21 -27.92 -15.31
N ARG A 104 -8.05 -27.34 -16.50
CA ARG A 104 -7.94 -28.08 -17.77
C ARG A 104 -6.72 -28.98 -17.86
N ASP A 105 -5.60 -28.52 -17.30
CA ASP A 105 -4.33 -29.22 -17.35
C ASP A 105 -4.08 -30.11 -16.12
N LEU A 106 -5.05 -30.17 -15.19
CA LEU A 106 -4.99 -31.05 -14.03
C LEU A 106 -5.34 -32.50 -14.39
N PRO A 107 -4.81 -33.48 -13.63
CA PRO A 107 -5.25 -34.87 -13.73
C PRO A 107 -6.78 -34.99 -13.56
N GLU A 108 -7.40 -35.91 -14.33
CA GLU A 108 -8.87 -36.04 -14.41
C GLU A 108 -9.54 -36.15 -13.04
N PHE A 109 -8.96 -36.93 -12.12
CA PHE A 109 -9.51 -37.11 -10.78
C PHE A 109 -9.56 -35.79 -9.98
N LYS A 110 -8.50 -34.98 -10.02
CA LYS A 110 -8.46 -33.66 -9.34
C LYS A 110 -9.43 -32.70 -10.00
N ARG A 111 -9.48 -32.70 -11.32
CA ARG A 111 -10.40 -31.86 -12.09
C ARG A 111 -11.86 -32.18 -11.74
N GLN A 112 -12.22 -33.45 -11.69
CA GLN A 112 -13.58 -33.86 -11.34
C GLN A 112 -13.96 -33.46 -9.91
N GLU A 113 -13.07 -33.66 -8.94
CA GLU A 113 -13.28 -33.25 -7.55
C GLU A 113 -13.56 -31.74 -7.44
N ILE A 114 -12.69 -30.91 -8.05
CA ILE A 114 -12.82 -29.45 -8.02
C ILE A 114 -14.13 -29.00 -8.69
N LEU A 115 -14.46 -29.54 -9.86
CA LEU A 115 -15.68 -29.16 -10.58
C LEU A 115 -16.97 -29.60 -9.87
N MET A 116 -16.96 -30.74 -9.17
CA MET A 116 -18.10 -31.18 -8.38
C MET A 116 -18.33 -30.28 -7.17
N ASN A 117 -17.26 -29.93 -6.45
CA ASN A 117 -17.35 -28.99 -5.32
C ASN A 117 -17.83 -27.61 -5.79
N MET A 118 -17.31 -27.13 -6.92
CA MET A 118 -17.73 -25.86 -7.52
C MET A 118 -19.22 -25.85 -7.86
N LYS A 119 -19.72 -26.91 -8.52
CA LYS A 119 -21.13 -27.04 -8.87
C LYS A 119 -22.05 -27.08 -7.66
N SER A 120 -21.60 -27.63 -6.53
CA SER A 120 -22.39 -27.69 -5.30
C SER A 120 -22.63 -26.31 -4.67
N LEU A 121 -21.76 -25.33 -4.95
CA LEU A 121 -21.86 -23.96 -4.44
C LEU A 121 -22.50 -22.99 -5.44
N MET A 122 -22.77 -23.43 -6.67
CA MET A 122 -23.30 -22.55 -7.71
C MET A 122 -24.81 -22.33 -7.55
N PRO A 123 -25.26 -21.08 -7.36
CA PRO A 123 -26.68 -20.76 -7.41
C PRO A 123 -27.20 -20.80 -8.85
N ALA A 124 -28.44 -21.23 -9.04
CA ALA A 124 -29.12 -21.25 -10.33
C ALA A 124 -29.44 -19.84 -10.84
N SER A 125 -29.79 -18.91 -9.95
CA SER A 125 -30.07 -17.50 -10.29
C SER A 125 -29.68 -16.54 -9.16
N ALA A 126 -29.66 -15.24 -9.44
CA ALA A 126 -29.37 -14.21 -8.44
C ALA A 126 -30.50 -14.01 -7.40
N HIS A 127 -31.71 -14.53 -7.65
CA HIS A 127 -32.87 -14.35 -6.78
C HIS A 127 -33.32 -15.64 -6.08
N GLU A 128 -32.68 -16.77 -6.38
CA GLU A 128 -33.09 -18.09 -5.89
C GLU A 128 -33.27 -18.15 -4.37
N PHE A 129 -32.33 -17.62 -3.61
CA PHE A 129 -32.44 -17.60 -2.15
C PHE A 129 -33.53 -16.65 -1.64
N SER A 130 -33.78 -15.53 -2.32
CA SER A 130 -34.86 -14.59 -1.95
C SER A 130 -36.23 -15.26 -2.03
N ASP A 131 -36.43 -16.11 -3.04
CA ASP A 131 -37.69 -16.81 -3.29
C ASP A 131 -37.98 -17.91 -2.27
N MET A 132 -36.96 -18.33 -1.50
CA MET A 132 -37.08 -19.34 -0.44
C MET A 132 -37.35 -18.72 0.95
N LEU A 133 -37.33 -17.39 1.06
CA LEU A 133 -37.58 -16.70 2.33
C LEU A 133 -39.08 -16.70 2.68
N PRO A 134 -39.45 -16.90 3.96
CA PRO A 134 -40.84 -16.87 4.38
C PRO A 134 -41.45 -15.45 4.26
N GLU A 135 -42.74 -15.38 3.93
CA GLU A 135 -43.50 -14.14 3.64
C GLU A 135 -43.59 -13.15 4.82
N GLY A 136 -43.18 -13.55 6.03
CA GLY A 136 -43.20 -12.70 7.23
C GLY A 136 -41.91 -11.93 7.53
N ILE A 137 -40.86 -12.09 6.73
CA ILE A 137 -39.58 -11.41 6.95
C ILE A 137 -39.64 -9.96 6.46
N SER A 138 -39.09 -9.04 7.25
CA SER A 138 -38.98 -7.64 6.84
C SER A 138 -38.05 -7.49 5.62
N SER A 139 -38.34 -6.54 4.71
CA SER A 139 -37.52 -6.32 3.51
C SER A 139 -36.03 -6.10 3.82
N LYS A 140 -35.73 -5.37 4.91
CA LYS A 140 -34.36 -5.12 5.37
C LYS A 140 -33.66 -6.41 5.82
N GLU A 141 -34.37 -7.29 6.49
CA GLU A 141 -33.81 -8.57 6.94
C GLU A 141 -33.64 -9.55 5.77
N ALA A 142 -34.59 -9.57 4.83
CA ALA A 142 -34.46 -10.33 3.59
C ALA A 142 -33.24 -9.88 2.78
N GLU A 143 -33.00 -8.57 2.67
CA GLU A 143 -31.82 -8.02 2.00
C GLU A 143 -30.51 -8.44 2.69
N ARG A 144 -30.46 -8.35 4.04
CA ARG A 144 -29.32 -8.81 4.84
C ARG A 144 -29.03 -10.29 4.61
N LEU A 145 -30.05 -11.14 4.72
CA LEU A 145 -29.92 -12.60 4.56
C LEU A 145 -29.47 -12.97 3.14
N ASN A 146 -30.01 -12.32 2.11
CA ASN A 146 -29.55 -12.49 0.74
C ASN A 146 -28.07 -12.15 0.60
N LYS A 147 -27.65 -11.00 1.13
CA LYS A 147 -26.25 -10.60 1.07
C LYS A 147 -25.34 -11.62 1.75
N GLU A 148 -25.71 -12.07 2.95
CA GLU A 148 -24.95 -13.07 3.71
C GLU A 148 -24.85 -14.41 2.98
N TYR A 149 -25.95 -14.90 2.40
CA TYR A 149 -25.99 -16.15 1.64
C TYR A 149 -25.01 -16.12 0.46
N TYR A 150 -25.11 -15.13 -0.42
CA TYR A 150 -24.23 -15.06 -1.59
C TYR A 150 -22.78 -14.75 -1.22
N LYS A 151 -22.55 -14.03 -0.10
CA LYS A 151 -21.21 -13.82 0.42
C LYS A 151 -20.55 -15.13 0.85
N GLN A 152 -21.27 -16.00 1.57
CA GLN A 152 -20.75 -17.31 1.97
C GLN A 152 -20.42 -18.20 0.77
N LEU A 153 -21.29 -18.22 -0.25
CA LEU A 153 -21.00 -18.96 -1.50
C LEU A 153 -19.76 -18.41 -2.20
N TYR A 154 -19.61 -17.09 -2.23
CA TYR A 154 -18.44 -16.44 -2.79
C TYR A 154 -17.14 -16.82 -2.05
N GLU A 155 -17.16 -16.82 -0.72
CA GLU A 155 -16.02 -17.26 0.11
C GLU A 155 -15.66 -18.73 -0.14
N GLY A 156 -16.64 -19.62 -0.28
CA GLY A 156 -16.38 -21.02 -0.64
C GLY A 156 -15.80 -21.18 -2.06
N MET A 157 -16.27 -20.39 -3.02
CA MET A 157 -15.73 -20.39 -4.39
C MET A 157 -14.28 -19.90 -4.46
N ILE A 158 -13.94 -18.92 -3.63
CA ILE A 158 -12.57 -18.46 -3.40
C ILE A 158 -11.69 -19.61 -2.92
N GLU A 159 -12.16 -20.37 -1.92
CA GLU A 159 -11.41 -21.49 -1.36
C GLU A 159 -11.15 -22.56 -2.43
N ILE A 160 -12.17 -22.90 -3.23
CA ILE A 160 -12.02 -23.85 -4.36
C ILE A 160 -11.01 -23.33 -5.40
N ALA A 161 -11.05 -22.04 -5.74
CA ALA A 161 -10.10 -21.44 -6.67
C ALA A 161 -8.66 -21.46 -6.14
N SER A 162 -8.45 -21.48 -4.83
CA SER A 162 -7.10 -21.63 -4.27
C SER A 162 -6.49 -23.01 -4.52
N LEU A 163 -7.34 -24.04 -4.70
CA LEU A 163 -6.91 -25.42 -4.95
C LEU A 163 -6.41 -25.65 -6.38
N THR A 164 -6.76 -24.77 -7.33
CA THR A 164 -6.33 -24.88 -8.73
C THR A 164 -4.89 -24.41 -8.94
N ASN A 165 -4.37 -23.54 -8.04
CA ASN A 165 -3.03 -22.94 -8.13
C ASN A 165 -1.94 -23.73 -7.36
N GLN A 166 -2.29 -24.80 -6.66
CA GLN A 166 -1.35 -25.66 -5.95
C GLN A 166 -0.80 -26.76 -6.89
N THR A 167 0.08 -26.36 -7.80
CA THR A 167 0.90 -27.27 -8.62
C THR A 167 2.38 -27.03 -8.40
#